data_AF-A0A9D0T3C3-F1
#
_entry.id   AF-A0A9D0T3C3-F1
#
_cell.length_a   1.000
_cell.length_b   1.000
_cell.length_c   1.000
_cell.angle_alpha   90.00
_cell.angle_beta   90.00
_cell.angle_gamma   90.00
#
_symmetry.space_group_name_H-M   'P 1'
#
loop_
_entity.id
_entity.type
_entity.pdbx_description
1 polymer ?
#
loop_
_entity_poly.entity_id
_entity_poly.type
_entity_poly.pdbx_seq_one_letter_code
_entity_poly.pdbx_strand_id
1 'polypeptide(L)'
;MNNDILKVPKKLHRVTLWVHPEGRVIGSIYLRTQSPNHAGGEQPLEALNACKNFLVFNRNEPEELRFYNIKSVIRIEYDATEDDETADNHTINNPMHCHLQLMDGSCIDGSIHESLPPNHARLLDYLNRSDETFIKIYMEDGLIYLINKSYINHVRVDDIGTAHVETQGAD
;
A
#
# COMPACT_ATOMS: atom_id res chain seq x y z
N MET A 1 9.52 21.80 34.96
CA MET A 1 10.14 21.50 33.65
C MET A 1 9.12 20.70 32.86
N ASN A 2 8.47 21.33 31.88
CA ASN A 2 7.32 20.77 31.16
C ASN A 2 7.80 19.68 30.18
N ASN A 3 7.26 18.47 30.34
CA ASN A 3 7.47 17.33 29.45
C ASN A 3 6.70 17.42 28.12
N ASP A 4 6.20 18.60 27.74
CA ASP A 4 5.37 18.81 26.54
C ASP A 4 6.17 18.96 25.23
N ILE A 5 7.50 18.88 25.26
CA ILE A 5 8.38 19.17 24.10
C ILE A 5 8.52 17.96 23.14
N LEU A 6 7.87 16.83 23.39
CA LEU A 6 7.98 15.61 22.56
C LEU A 6 6.63 15.06 22.05
N LYS A 7 5.60 15.90 21.93
CA LYS A 7 4.36 15.47 21.25
C LYS A 7 4.54 15.60 19.74
N VAL A 8 4.82 14.49 19.08
CA VAL A 8 4.77 14.41 17.61
C VAL A 8 3.34 14.71 17.17
N PRO A 9 3.10 15.78 16.39
CA PRO A 9 1.75 16.09 15.92
C PRO A 9 1.25 14.96 15.01
N LYS A 10 0.01 14.54 15.22
CA LYS A 10 -0.63 13.50 14.42
C LYS A 10 -1.93 14.01 13.80
N LYS A 11 -2.17 13.62 12.55
CA LYS A 11 -3.40 13.88 11.80
C LYS A 11 -4.20 12.59 11.71
N LEU A 12 -5.52 12.70 11.87
CA LEU A 12 -6.44 11.60 11.57
C LEU A 12 -6.61 11.52 10.06
N HIS A 13 -6.37 10.34 9.51
CA HIS A 13 -6.54 10.05 8.10
C HIS A 13 -7.61 8.98 7.94
N ARG A 14 -8.68 9.31 7.22
CA ARG A 14 -9.87 8.46 7.07
C ARG A 14 -9.54 7.31 6.13
N VAL A 15 -9.83 6.08 6.55
CA VAL A 15 -9.58 4.89 5.75
C VAL A 15 -10.67 3.85 5.98
N THR A 16 -10.82 2.95 5.02
CA THR A 16 -11.60 1.71 5.16
C THR A 16 -10.64 0.54 5.34
N LEU A 17 -10.86 -0.22 6.40
CA LEU A 17 -10.04 -1.38 6.78
C LEU A 17 -10.83 -2.67 6.50
N TRP A 18 -10.19 -3.64 5.88
CA TRP A 18 -10.72 -5.00 5.73
C TRP A 18 -9.90 -5.95 6.59
N VAL A 19 -10.53 -6.60 7.56
CA VAL A 19 -9.86 -7.45 8.57
C VAL A 19 -10.39 -8.87 8.50
N HIS A 20 -9.53 -9.88 8.53
CA HIS A 20 -9.93 -11.27 8.65
C HIS A 20 -10.10 -11.67 10.13
N PRO A 21 -11.21 -12.29 10.56
CA PRO A 21 -12.45 -12.60 9.81
C PRO A 21 -13.56 -11.55 10.00
N GLU A 22 -13.29 -10.41 10.63
CA GLU A 22 -14.32 -9.40 10.99
C GLU A 22 -15.03 -8.77 9.78
N GLY A 23 -14.32 -8.58 8.66
CA GLY A 23 -14.80 -7.90 7.48
C GLY A 23 -14.44 -6.42 7.45
N ARG A 24 -15.36 -5.60 6.93
CA ARG A 24 -15.14 -4.17 6.63
C ARG A 24 -15.38 -3.30 7.86
N VAL A 25 -14.41 -2.43 8.17
CA VAL A 25 -14.45 -1.46 9.28
C VAL A 25 -14.05 -0.08 8.76
N ILE A 26 -14.89 0.93 9.01
CA ILE A 26 -14.66 2.31 8.57
C ILE A 26 -14.19 3.14 9.76
N GLY A 27 -13.17 3.96 9.54
CA GLY A 27 -12.57 4.74 10.62
C GLY A 27 -11.42 5.61 10.16
N SER A 28 -10.44 5.80 11.04
CA SER A 28 -9.26 6.61 10.79
C SER A 28 -8.03 6.04 11.48
N ILE A 29 -6.88 6.24 10.85
CA ILE A 29 -5.56 5.97 11.42
C ILE A 29 -4.87 7.29 11.79
N TYR A 30 -3.88 7.21 12.67
CA TYR A 30 -3.10 8.37 13.10
C TYR A 30 -1.77 8.42 12.36
N LEU A 31 -1.60 9.41 11.49
CA LEU A 31 -0.36 9.65 10.75
C LEU A 31 0.40 10.82 11.36
N ARG A 32 1.72 10.76 11.38
CA ARG A 32 2.56 11.90 11.77
C ARG A 32 2.46 13.01 10.73
N THR A 33 2.46 14.26 11.18
CA THR A 33 2.49 15.42 10.26
C THR A 33 3.84 15.61 9.56
N GLN A 34 4.89 14.92 10.02
CA GLN A 34 6.21 14.92 9.40
C GLN A 34 6.74 13.49 9.35
N SER A 35 7.03 13.00 8.14
CA SER A 35 7.70 11.72 7.93
C SER A 35 9.19 11.82 8.27
N PRO A 36 9.79 10.79 8.89
CA PRO A 36 11.25 10.68 9.00
C PRO A 36 11.92 10.32 7.66
N ASN A 37 11.18 9.77 6.69
CA ASN A 37 11.73 9.19 5.46
C ASN A 37 11.70 10.15 4.26
N HIS A 38 10.81 11.14 4.27
CA HIS A 38 10.69 12.12 3.20
C HIS A 38 10.13 13.46 3.71
N ALA A 39 10.20 14.49 2.86
CA ALA A 39 9.51 15.75 3.14
C ALA A 39 7.99 15.54 3.04
N GLY A 40 7.23 16.10 3.99
CA GLY A 40 5.77 15.95 4.05
C GLY A 40 5.29 15.06 5.20
N GLY A 41 3.99 14.76 5.23
CA GLY A 41 3.37 13.89 6.22
C GLY A 41 3.76 12.42 6.06
N GLU A 42 3.67 11.64 7.14
CA GLU A 42 3.82 10.18 7.08
C GLU A 42 2.68 9.57 6.26
N GLN A 43 3.00 8.73 5.28
CA GLN A 43 2.00 8.06 4.45
C GLN A 43 1.36 6.86 5.18
N PRO A 44 0.12 6.48 4.84
CA PRO A 44 -0.50 5.26 5.37
C PRO A 44 0.36 3.99 5.20
N LEU A 45 1.01 3.82 4.04
CA LEU A 45 1.90 2.69 3.77
C LEU A 45 3.08 2.64 4.76
N GLU A 46 3.73 3.78 4.98
CA GLU A 46 4.84 3.92 5.93
C GLU A 46 4.38 3.56 7.35
N ALA A 47 3.28 4.16 7.80
CA ALA A 47 2.75 3.93 9.14
C ALA A 47 2.42 2.45 9.39
N LEU A 48 1.88 1.76 8.39
CA LEU A 48 1.53 0.33 8.47
C LEU A 48 2.75 -0.57 8.49
N ASN A 49 3.70 -0.35 7.57
CA ASN A 49 4.93 -1.14 7.51
C ASN A 49 5.85 -0.87 8.73
N ALA A 50 5.74 0.30 9.37
CA ALA A 50 6.39 0.60 10.64
C ALA A 50 5.76 -0.11 11.86
N CYS A 51 4.50 -0.58 11.75
CA CYS A 51 3.82 -1.26 12.85
C CYS A 51 4.36 -2.68 13.03
N LYS A 52 4.97 -2.97 14.20
CA LYS A 52 5.47 -4.32 14.48
C LYS A 52 4.38 -5.38 14.62
N ASN A 53 3.27 -5.06 15.27
CA ASN A 53 2.21 -6.04 15.58
C ASN A 53 0.81 -5.46 15.54
N PHE A 54 0.59 -4.27 16.11
CA PHE A 54 -0.74 -3.68 16.25
C PHE A 54 -0.83 -2.29 15.63
N LEU A 55 -1.90 -2.05 14.89
CA LEU A 55 -2.32 -0.76 14.35
C LEU A 55 -3.38 -0.14 15.25
N VAL A 56 -3.19 1.12 15.63
CA VAL A 56 -4.23 1.90 16.31
C VAL A 56 -5.22 2.45 15.29
N PHE A 57 -6.49 2.12 15.46
CA PHE A 57 -7.56 2.49 14.56
C PHE A 57 -8.74 3.09 15.33
N ASN A 58 -9.16 4.28 14.94
CA ASN A 58 -10.33 4.94 15.48
C ASN A 58 -11.54 4.60 14.59
N ARG A 59 -12.40 3.68 15.03
CA ARG A 59 -13.59 3.23 14.30
C ARG A 59 -14.70 4.25 14.45
N ASN A 60 -15.50 4.45 13.40
CA ASN A 60 -16.59 5.43 13.42
C ASN A 60 -17.87 4.92 14.10
N GLU A 61 -18.28 3.66 13.86
CA GLU A 61 -19.60 3.17 14.29
C GLU A 61 -19.57 1.72 14.82
N PRO A 62 -19.83 1.50 16.13
CA PRO A 62 -19.73 2.50 17.20
C PRO A 62 -18.36 3.19 17.23
N GLU A 63 -18.35 4.44 17.72
CA GLU A 63 -17.12 5.18 17.89
C GLU A 63 -16.27 4.51 18.98
N GLU A 64 -15.13 3.95 18.58
CA GLU A 64 -14.24 3.26 19.51
C GLU A 64 -12.80 3.20 19.00
N LEU A 65 -11.86 3.28 19.94
CA LEU A 65 -10.45 3.05 19.65
C LEU A 65 -10.14 1.56 19.73
N ARG A 66 -9.63 0.99 18.63
CA ARG A 66 -9.25 -0.43 18.53
C ARG A 66 -7.79 -0.58 18.15
N PHE A 67 -7.25 -1.73 18.53
CA PHE A 67 -5.90 -2.15 18.18
C PHE A 67 -6.02 -3.41 17.30
N TYR A 68 -5.79 -3.26 16.01
CA TYR A 68 -5.86 -4.38 15.07
C TYR A 68 -4.49 -5.03 14.92
N ASN A 69 -4.45 -6.36 14.96
CA ASN A 69 -3.24 -7.07 14.57
C ASN A 69 -2.97 -6.84 13.08
N ILE A 70 -1.80 -6.32 12.74
CA ILE A 70 -1.42 -5.96 11.37
C ILE A 70 -1.49 -7.20 10.45
N LYS A 71 -1.22 -8.39 10.98
CA LYS A 71 -1.30 -9.67 10.24
C LYS A 71 -2.73 -10.12 9.96
N SER A 72 -3.72 -9.56 10.64
CA SER A 72 -5.14 -9.83 10.39
C SER A 72 -5.75 -8.84 9.41
N VAL A 73 -5.05 -7.75 9.08
CA VAL A 73 -5.50 -6.79 8.07
C VAL A 73 -5.27 -7.37 6.68
N ILE A 74 -6.34 -7.46 5.89
CA ILE A 74 -6.32 -7.93 4.49
C ILE A 74 -5.91 -6.78 3.58
N ARG A 75 -6.63 -5.64 3.66
CA ARG A 75 -6.36 -4.44 2.89
C ARG A 75 -6.86 -3.16 3.57
N ILE A 76 -6.30 -2.03 3.17
CA ILE A 76 -6.73 -0.68 3.56
C ILE A 76 -7.00 0.12 2.30
N GLU A 77 -8.11 0.86 2.29
CA GLU A 77 -8.56 1.67 1.17
C GLU A 77 -8.69 3.12 1.63
N TYR A 78 -8.16 4.06 0.86
CA TYR A 78 -8.23 5.49 1.16
C TYR A 78 -8.16 6.34 -0.12
N ASP A 79 -8.67 7.57 -0.06
CA ASP A 79 -8.56 8.53 -1.17
C ASP A 79 -7.13 9.05 -1.28
N ALA A 80 -6.56 9.05 -2.49
CA ALA A 80 -5.24 9.61 -2.73
C ALA A 80 -5.15 11.07 -2.24
N THR A 81 -4.05 11.42 -1.58
CA THR A 81 -3.80 12.79 -1.12
C THR A 81 -2.71 13.47 -1.95
N GLU A 82 -2.63 14.79 -1.88
CA GLU A 82 -1.54 15.56 -2.50
C GLU A 82 -0.14 15.07 -2.04
N ASP A 83 -0.04 14.58 -0.79
CA ASP A 83 1.19 14.00 -0.24
C ASP A 83 1.53 12.63 -0.89
N ASP A 84 0.54 11.87 -1.35
CA ASP A 84 0.77 10.65 -2.14
C ASP A 84 1.29 11.03 -3.52
N GLU A 85 0.58 11.93 -4.22
CA GLU A 85 0.96 12.35 -5.57
C GLU A 85 2.37 12.96 -5.63
N THR A 86 2.75 13.79 -4.66
CA THR A 86 4.08 14.43 -4.62
C THR A 86 5.22 13.46 -4.34
N ALA A 87 5.02 12.47 -3.46
CA ALA A 87 6.00 11.42 -3.21
C ALA A 87 6.15 10.49 -4.42
N ASP A 88 5.03 10.17 -5.07
CA ASP A 88 4.98 9.22 -6.18
C ASP A 88 5.43 9.83 -7.52
N ASN A 89 5.37 11.16 -7.67
CA ASN A 89 5.86 11.91 -8.84
C ASN A 89 7.34 11.65 -9.20
N HIS A 90 8.17 11.19 -8.26
CA HIS A 90 9.55 10.79 -8.54
C HIS A 90 9.69 9.37 -9.13
N THR A 91 8.59 8.61 -9.17
CA THR A 91 8.58 7.15 -9.36
C THR A 91 7.74 6.71 -10.58
N ILE A 92 7.05 7.63 -11.26
CA ILE A 92 6.09 7.39 -12.36
C ILE A 92 6.77 7.09 -13.72
N ASN A 93 7.84 6.32 -13.78
CA ASN A 93 8.49 6.06 -15.07
C ASN A 93 7.84 4.91 -15.87
N ASN A 94 7.06 4.02 -15.24
CA ASN A 94 6.24 3.03 -15.95
C ASN A 94 5.21 2.35 -15.01
N PRO A 95 3.93 2.75 -14.97
CA PRO A 95 2.94 2.05 -14.17
C PRO A 95 2.74 0.62 -14.68
N MET A 96 2.78 -0.36 -13.79
CA MET A 96 2.55 -1.77 -14.14
C MET A 96 1.13 -2.17 -13.76
N HIS A 97 0.29 -2.39 -14.77
CA HIS A 97 -1.06 -2.92 -14.58
C HIS A 97 -1.01 -4.37 -14.09
N CYS A 98 -1.76 -4.64 -13.02
CA CYS A 98 -1.77 -5.93 -12.36
C CYS A 98 -3.17 -6.29 -11.83
N HIS A 99 -3.40 -7.60 -11.80
CA HIS A 99 -4.62 -8.24 -11.33
C HIS A 99 -4.27 -9.11 -10.14
N LEU A 100 -4.81 -8.78 -8.96
CA LEU A 100 -4.57 -9.51 -7.72
C LEU A 100 -5.82 -10.27 -7.30
N GLN A 101 -5.67 -11.56 -7.02
CA GLN A 101 -6.71 -12.34 -6.35
C GLN A 101 -6.35 -12.51 -4.88
N LEU A 102 -7.28 -12.16 -3.99
CA LEU A 102 -7.10 -12.25 -2.54
C LEU A 102 -7.77 -13.51 -1.96
N MET A 103 -7.33 -13.92 -0.77
CA MET A 103 -7.87 -15.05 -0.01
C MET A 103 -9.33 -14.88 0.41
N ASP A 104 -9.82 -13.65 0.51
CA ASP A 104 -11.23 -13.35 0.79
C ASP A 104 -12.13 -13.48 -0.44
N GLY A 105 -11.56 -13.83 -1.60
CA GLY A 105 -12.26 -13.97 -2.88
C GLY A 105 -12.33 -12.69 -3.70
N SER A 106 -11.83 -11.55 -3.17
CA SER A 106 -11.81 -10.28 -3.91
C SER A 106 -10.79 -10.34 -5.05
N CYS A 107 -11.12 -9.69 -6.17
CA CYS A 107 -10.20 -9.40 -7.26
C CYS A 107 -9.95 -7.89 -7.29
N ILE A 108 -8.68 -7.49 -7.32
CA ILE A 108 -8.25 -6.10 -7.39
C ILE A 108 -7.51 -5.90 -8.71
N ASP A 109 -8.03 -4.97 -9.52
CA ASP A 109 -7.46 -4.60 -10.82
C ASP A 109 -6.94 -3.17 -10.70
N GLY A 110 -5.62 -3.00 -10.76
CA GLY A 110 -5.00 -1.70 -10.52
C GLY A 110 -3.54 -1.66 -10.95
N SER A 111 -2.87 -0.55 -10.62
CA SER A 111 -1.50 -0.29 -11.07
C SER A 111 -0.54 -0.22 -9.90
N ILE A 112 0.68 -0.71 -10.10
CA ILE A 112 1.81 -0.48 -9.20
C ILE A 112 2.69 0.58 -9.82
N HIS A 113 2.93 1.68 -9.10
CA HIS A 113 3.82 2.77 -9.52
C HIS A 113 5.10 2.68 -8.71
N GLU A 114 6.06 1.89 -9.19
CA GLU A 114 7.39 1.77 -8.58
C GLU A 114 8.45 1.91 -9.69
N SER A 115 9.59 2.53 -9.37
CA SER A 115 10.68 2.76 -10.32
C SER A 115 11.45 1.46 -10.48
N LEU A 116 10.88 0.54 -11.24
CA LEU A 116 11.44 -0.78 -11.48
C LEU A 116 11.96 -0.85 -12.92
N PRO A 117 13.18 -1.35 -13.13
CA PRO A 117 13.67 -1.47 -14.51
C PRO A 117 12.88 -2.56 -15.31
N PRO A 118 13.11 -2.80 -16.61
CA PRO A 118 12.15 -3.52 -17.50
C PRO A 118 11.85 -5.05 -17.40
N ASN A 119 12.70 -5.93 -16.85
CA ASN A 119 12.57 -7.40 -17.01
C ASN A 119 11.87 -8.14 -15.84
N HIS A 120 11.11 -9.18 -16.20
CA HIS A 120 10.19 -10.04 -15.44
C HIS A 120 10.68 -10.72 -14.14
N ALA A 121 11.85 -10.37 -13.62
CA ALA A 121 12.27 -10.70 -12.26
C ALA A 121 11.71 -9.73 -11.19
N ARG A 122 11.16 -8.58 -11.61
CA ARG A 122 10.96 -7.42 -10.71
C ARG A 122 9.65 -7.33 -9.95
N LEU A 123 8.53 -7.79 -10.53
CA LEU A 123 7.30 -7.96 -9.74
C LEU A 123 7.54 -8.98 -8.61
N LEU A 124 8.24 -10.06 -8.94
CA LEU A 124 8.62 -11.08 -7.96
C LEU A 124 9.52 -10.48 -6.87
N ASP A 125 10.54 -9.71 -7.24
CA ASP A 125 11.40 -9.02 -6.27
C ASP A 125 10.59 -8.06 -5.38
N TYR A 126 9.71 -7.25 -5.97
CA TYR A 126 8.84 -6.31 -5.25
C TYR A 126 7.93 -7.02 -4.24
N LEU A 127 7.24 -8.10 -4.66
CA LEU A 127 6.41 -8.90 -3.77
C LEU A 127 7.23 -9.60 -2.66
N ASN A 128 8.48 -9.98 -2.95
CA ASN A 128 9.34 -10.67 -1.99
C ASN A 128 10.11 -9.75 -1.02
N ARG A 129 9.96 -8.42 -1.12
CA ARG A 129 10.56 -7.46 -0.17
C ARG A 129 10.15 -7.75 1.27
N SER A 130 11.04 -8.29 2.09
CA SER A 130 10.70 -8.77 3.44
C SER A 130 10.49 -7.67 4.47
N ASP A 131 10.96 -6.46 4.16
CA ASP A 131 10.83 -5.24 4.96
C ASP A 131 9.42 -4.65 4.90
N GLU A 132 8.64 -4.98 3.86
CA GLU A 132 7.29 -4.47 3.66
C GLU A 132 6.26 -5.60 3.79
N THR A 133 5.21 -5.39 4.59
CA THR A 133 4.08 -6.33 4.71
C THR A 133 2.95 -5.95 3.75
N PHE A 134 2.79 -4.65 3.48
CA PHE A 134 1.78 -4.11 2.59
C PHE A 134 2.41 -3.60 1.30
N ILE A 135 1.70 -3.80 0.19
CA ILE A 135 2.01 -3.19 -1.10
C ILE A 135 0.95 -2.15 -1.45
N LYS A 136 1.32 -1.14 -2.24
CA LYS A 136 0.44 -0.04 -2.65
C LYS A 136 -0.03 -0.26 -4.08
N ILE A 137 -1.35 -0.27 -4.28
CA ILE A 137 -2.02 -0.37 -5.57
C ILE A 137 -2.81 0.91 -5.81
N TYR A 138 -2.64 1.50 -6.99
CA TYR A 138 -3.40 2.66 -7.44
C TYR A 138 -4.59 2.19 -8.26
N MET A 139 -5.78 2.64 -7.88
CA MET A 139 -7.03 2.35 -8.57
C MET A 139 -7.35 3.48 -9.54
N GLU A 140 -8.03 3.16 -10.64
CA GLU A 140 -8.42 4.15 -11.66
C GLU A 140 -9.43 5.19 -11.13
N ASP A 141 -10.16 4.88 -10.07
CA ASP A 141 -11.14 5.75 -9.42
C ASP A 141 -10.51 6.78 -8.45
N GLY A 142 -9.18 6.80 -8.34
CA GLY A 142 -8.44 7.71 -7.45
C GLY A 142 -8.27 7.18 -6.02
N LEU A 143 -8.72 5.95 -5.75
CA LEU A 143 -8.44 5.28 -4.49
C LEU A 143 -7.05 4.64 -4.49
N ILE A 144 -6.49 4.51 -3.30
CA ILE A 144 -5.26 3.77 -3.04
C ILE A 144 -5.56 2.60 -2.13
N TYR A 145 -5.12 1.42 -2.55
CA TYR A 145 -5.33 0.17 -1.84
C TYR A 145 -3.97 -0.31 -1.31
N LEU A 146 -3.88 -0.47 0.01
CA LEU A 146 -2.72 -1.09 0.67
C LEU A 146 -3.05 -2.53 1.00
N ILE A 147 -2.44 -3.47 0.30
CA ILE A 147 -2.79 -4.89 0.37
C ILE A 147 -1.73 -5.65 1.15
N ASN A 148 -2.15 -6.42 2.15
CA ASN A 148 -1.25 -7.30 2.88
C ASN A 148 -0.87 -8.49 2.00
N LYS A 149 0.42 -8.66 1.75
CA LYS A 149 0.93 -9.71 0.86
C LYS A 149 0.57 -11.12 1.29
N SER A 150 0.36 -11.34 2.58
CA SER A 150 0.00 -12.66 3.12
C SER A 150 -1.40 -13.12 2.69
N TYR A 151 -2.26 -12.20 2.24
CA TYR A 151 -3.61 -12.49 1.75
C TYR A 151 -3.71 -12.55 0.23
N ILE A 152 -2.60 -12.38 -0.50
CA ILE A 152 -2.58 -12.50 -1.96
C ILE A 152 -2.45 -13.98 -2.33
N ASN A 153 -3.41 -14.50 -3.11
CA ASN A 153 -3.33 -15.87 -3.66
C ASN A 153 -2.41 -15.91 -4.87
N HIS A 154 -2.61 -15.00 -5.81
CA HIS A 154 -1.75 -14.85 -6.99
C HIS A 154 -1.89 -13.43 -7.58
N VAL A 155 -0.87 -13.02 -8.33
CA VAL A 155 -0.83 -11.77 -9.08
C VAL A 155 -0.59 -12.09 -10.55
N ARG A 156 -1.30 -11.41 -11.44
CA ARG A 156 -1.05 -11.43 -12.90
C ARG A 156 -0.76 -10.02 -13.37
N VAL A 157 0.00 -9.90 -14.45
CA VAL A 157 0.24 -8.64 -15.14
C VAL A 157 -0.15 -8.81 -16.59
N ASP A 158 -0.70 -7.77 -17.20
CA ASP A 158 -1.18 -7.83 -18.58
C ASP A 158 -0.03 -7.86 -19.58
N ASP A 159 1.09 -7.21 -19.24
CA ASP A 159 2.26 -7.15 -20.10
C ASP A 159 3.41 -7.99 -19.51
N ILE A 160 3.43 -9.26 -19.87
CA ILE A 160 4.69 -9.99 -19.90
C ILE A 160 5.44 -9.53 -21.13
N GLY A 161 6.14 -8.40 -21.00
CA GLY A 161 6.88 -7.74 -22.07
C GLY A 161 7.42 -8.77 -23.05
N THR A 162 6.79 -8.81 -24.23
CA THR A 162 7.14 -9.77 -25.26
C THR A 162 8.54 -9.42 -25.70
N ALA A 163 9.54 -10.15 -25.19
CA ALA A 163 10.90 -10.02 -25.65
C ALA A 163 10.89 -10.36 -27.15
N HIS A 164 10.95 -9.34 -27.99
CA HIS A 164 11.22 -9.49 -29.40
C HIS A 164 12.56 -10.22 -29.53
N VAL A 165 12.49 -11.52 -29.79
CA VAL A 165 13.62 -12.29 -30.32
C VAL A 165 13.75 -11.86 -31.78
N GLU A 166 14.43 -10.73 -32.01
CA GLU A 166 15.02 -10.46 -33.31
C GLU A 166 16.06 -11.54 -33.57
N THR A 167 15.61 -12.57 -34.28
CA THR A 167 16.48 -13.54 -34.90
C THR A 167 17.25 -12.78 -35.97
N GLN A 168 18.48 -12.35 -35.67
CA GLN A 168 19.40 -11.86 -36.69
C GLN A 168 19.60 -12.99 -37.71
N GLY A 169 18.95 -12.84 -38.86
CA GLY A 169 19.21 -13.63 -40.04
C GLY A 169 20.64 -13.39 -40.48
N ALA A 170 21.40 -14.48 -40.53
CA ALA A 170 22.62 -14.55 -41.31
C ALA A 170 22.25 -14.55 -42.79
N ASP A 171 22.72 -13.55 -43.53
CA ASP A 171 23.31 -13.70 -44.86
C ASP A 171 24.15 -12.47 -45.22
#